data_AF-A0A3C1EWS0-F1
#
_entry.id   AF-A0A3C1EWS0-F1
#
_cell.length_a   1.000
_cell.length_b   1.000
_cell.length_c   1.000
_cell.angle_alpha   90.00
_cell.angle_beta   90.00
_cell.angle_gamma   90.00
#
_symmetry.space_group_name_H-M   'P 1'
#
loop_
_entity.id
_entity.type
_entity.pdbx_description
1 polymer ?
#
loop_
_entity_poly.entity_id
_entity_poly.type
_entity_poly.pdbx_seq_one_letter_code
_entity_poly.pdbx_strand_id
1 'polypeptide(L)'
;MKFIKLWLPVFIWCYLIFYLSDIPGLDTGLGIYDLLLRKAAHIVEYFILTLLLYRAFRKSFFLSFTAIIFWSSFLSLLYAVSDEFHQSFIPNRDGNFGDVLIDAIGILLVVFIYLKKGERP
;
A
#
# COMPACT_ATOMS: atom_id res chain seq x y z
N MET A 1 -16.91 -15.03 -12.17
CA MET A 1 -17.31 -13.80 -11.44
C MET A 1 -16.64 -13.62 -10.07
N LYS A 2 -16.45 -14.67 -9.25
CA LYS A 2 -15.89 -14.52 -7.88
C LYS A 2 -14.48 -13.92 -7.85
N PHE A 3 -13.61 -14.32 -8.77
CA PHE A 3 -12.26 -13.76 -8.91
C PHE A 3 -12.30 -12.25 -9.14
N ILE A 4 -13.04 -11.78 -10.14
CA ILE A 4 -13.20 -10.34 -10.44
C ILE A 4 -13.65 -9.56 -9.20
N LYS A 5 -14.63 -10.06 -8.44
CA LYS A 5 -15.10 -9.40 -7.21
C LYS A 5 -14.03 -9.28 -6.10
N LEU A 6 -13.03 -10.17 -6.09
CA LEU A 6 -11.93 -10.12 -5.12
C LEU A 6 -10.83 -9.15 -5.56
N TRP A 7 -10.52 -9.10 -6.85
CA TRP A 7 -9.43 -8.30 -7.41
C TRP A 7 -9.85 -6.88 -7.77
N LEU A 8 -11.11 -6.64 -8.11
CA LEU A 8 -11.61 -5.31 -8.45
C LEU A 8 -11.32 -4.26 -7.36
N PRO A 9 -11.53 -4.53 -6.05
CA PRO A 9 -11.14 -3.58 -5.01
C PRO A 9 -9.64 -3.31 -4.94
N VAL A 10 -8.78 -4.27 -5.28
CA VAL A 10 -7.32 -4.06 -5.34
C VAL A 10 -7.01 -3.02 -6.41
N PHE A 11 -7.53 -3.22 -7.62
CA PHE A 11 -7.30 -2.30 -8.74
C PHE A 11 -7.89 -0.90 -8.49
N ILE A 12 -9.10 -0.82 -7.91
CA ILE A 12 -9.70 0.46 -7.52
C ILE A 12 -8.80 1.17 -6.50
N TRP A 13 -8.26 0.43 -5.53
CA TRP A 13 -7.39 1.02 -4.50
C TRP A 13 -6.04 1.46 -5.05
N CYS A 14 -5.41 0.68 -5.92
CA CYS A 14 -4.22 1.10 -6.65
C CYS A 14 -4.48 2.39 -7.44
N TYR A 15 -5.58 2.44 -8.20
CA TYR A 15 -5.95 3.64 -8.95
C TYR A 15 -6.16 4.85 -8.02
N LEU A 16 -6.78 4.66 -6.86
CA LEU A 16 -6.94 5.73 -5.87
C LEU A 16 -5.59 6.24 -5.37
N ILE A 17 -4.67 5.36 -4.96
CA ILE A 17 -3.31 5.74 -4.52
C ILE A 17 -2.63 6.55 -5.63
N PHE A 18 -2.60 5.99 -6.85
CA PHE A 18 -1.96 6.65 -7.99
C PHE A 18 -2.56 8.03 -8.26
N TYR A 19 -3.90 8.15 -8.25
CA TYR A 19 -4.59 9.42 -8.46
C TYR A 19 -4.24 10.45 -7.39
N LEU A 20 -4.16 10.05 -6.11
CA LEU A 20 -3.78 10.95 -5.01
C LEU A 20 -2.31 11.37 -5.12
N SER A 21 -1.44 10.43 -5.48
CA SER A 21 -0.01 10.67 -5.70
C SER A 21 0.25 11.59 -6.90
N ASP A 22 -0.63 11.59 -7.90
CA ASP A 22 -0.53 12.44 -9.10
C ASP A 22 -0.83 13.93 -8.83
N ILE A 23 -1.44 14.28 -7.69
CA ILE A 23 -1.83 15.65 -7.39
C ILE A 23 -0.59 16.48 -6.97
N PRO A 24 -0.21 17.52 -7.73
CA PRO A 24 0.91 18.38 -7.37
C PRO A 24 0.53 19.33 -6.23
N GLY A 25 1.49 19.66 -5.37
CA GLY A 25 1.34 20.78 -4.41
C GLY A 25 0.29 20.57 -3.32
N LEU A 26 0.20 19.37 -2.72
CA LEU A 26 -0.65 19.06 -1.56
C LEU A 26 -0.18 19.71 -0.24
N ASP A 27 0.55 20.82 -0.31
CA ASP A 27 0.90 21.61 0.87
C ASP A 27 -0.27 22.54 1.21
N THR A 28 -0.90 22.34 2.37
CA THR A 28 -2.04 23.16 2.79
C THR A 28 -1.62 24.36 3.62
N GLY A 29 -0.31 24.53 3.85
CA GLY A 29 0.25 25.61 4.66
C GLY A 29 0.14 25.38 6.16
N LEU A 30 -0.21 24.16 6.59
CA LEU A 30 -0.29 23.77 8.01
C LEU A 30 1.05 23.28 8.57
N GLY A 31 2.12 23.29 7.76
CA GLY A 31 3.48 22.99 8.18
C GLY A 31 3.66 21.53 8.63
N ILE A 32 4.01 21.32 9.90
CA ILE A 32 4.28 19.97 10.43
C ILE A 32 3.04 19.05 10.39
N TYR A 33 1.84 19.62 10.50
CA TYR A 33 0.61 18.83 10.46
C TYR A 33 0.37 18.23 9.08
N ASP A 34 0.68 18.95 8.00
CA ASP A 34 0.61 18.41 6.64
C ASP A 34 1.57 17.24 6.44
N LEU A 35 2.80 17.37 6.97
CA LEU A 35 3.77 16.29 6.91
C LEU A 35 3.30 15.04 7.67
N LEU A 36 2.72 15.21 8.86
CA LEU A 36 2.19 14.10 9.65
C LEU A 36 0.98 13.44 8.96
N LEU A 37 0.07 14.23 8.40
CA LEU A 37 -1.10 13.73 7.68
C LEU A 37 -0.69 12.95 6.43
N ARG A 38 0.28 13.46 5.65
CA ARG A 38 0.82 12.73 4.49
C ARG A 38 1.43 11.39 4.91
N LYS A 39 2.32 11.38 5.91
CA LYS A 39 2.92 10.13 6.40
C LYS A 39 1.88 9.14 6.93
N ALA A 40 0.85 9.62 7.61
CA ALA A 40 -0.25 8.78 8.06
C ALA A 40 -1.07 8.20 6.88
N ALA A 41 -1.32 9.00 5.84
CA ALA A 41 -2.01 8.55 4.63
C ALA A 41 -1.24 7.42 3.95
N HIS A 42 0.07 7.58 3.75
CA HIS A 42 0.98 6.55 3.24
C HIS A 42 0.86 5.22 4.02
N ILE A 43 0.96 5.27 5.36
CA ILE A 43 0.78 4.06 6.19
C ILE A 43 -0.59 3.40 5.95
N VAL A 44 -1.66 4.19 5.92
CA VAL A 44 -3.03 3.67 5.75
C VAL A 44 -3.25 3.10 4.34
N GLU A 45 -2.77 3.76 3.31
CA GLU A 45 -2.88 3.35 1.91
C GLU A 45 -2.28 1.98 1.67
N TYR A 46 -1.03 1.79 2.10
CA TYR A 46 -0.31 0.54 1.92
C TYR A 46 -0.73 -0.55 2.91
N PHE A 47 -1.24 -0.19 4.09
CA PHE A 47 -1.94 -1.13 4.97
C PHE A 47 -3.19 -1.71 4.28
N ILE A 48 -4.07 -0.86 3.75
CA ILE A 48 -5.30 -1.29 3.08
C ILE A 48 -4.97 -2.08 1.81
N LEU A 49 -4.01 -1.63 1.00
CA LEU A 49 -3.57 -2.35 -0.20
C LEU A 49 -3.13 -3.78 0.15
N THR A 50 -2.29 -3.91 1.19
CA THR A 50 -1.78 -5.22 1.63
C THR A 50 -2.90 -6.12 2.15
N LEU A 51 -3.89 -5.58 2.89
CA LEU A 51 -5.08 -6.33 3.31
C LEU A 51 -5.91 -6.82 2.12
N LEU A 52 -6.11 -5.97 1.12
CA LEU A 52 -6.88 -6.30 -0.08
C LEU A 52 -6.19 -7.38 -0.90
N LEU A 53 -4.87 -7.29 -1.08
CA LEU A 53 -4.05 -8.30 -1.74
C LEU A 53 -4.06 -9.61 -0.96
N TYR A 54 -3.83 -9.58 0.36
CA TYR A 54 -3.90 -10.77 1.21
C TYR A 54 -5.26 -11.48 1.07
N ARG A 55 -6.36 -10.74 1.13
CA ARG A 55 -7.73 -11.26 0.93
C ARG A 55 -7.92 -11.84 -0.46
N ALA A 56 -7.40 -11.18 -1.50
CA ALA A 56 -7.52 -11.61 -2.88
C ALA A 56 -6.74 -12.90 -3.13
N PHE A 57 -5.47 -12.98 -2.70
CA PHE A 57 -4.64 -14.18 -2.81
C PHE A 57 -5.26 -15.37 -2.09
N ARG A 58 -5.59 -15.21 -0.80
CA ARG A 58 -6.17 -16.28 0.03
C ARG A 58 -7.43 -16.90 -0.55
N LYS A 59 -8.27 -16.09 -1.22
CA LYS A 59 -9.56 -16.54 -1.76
C LYS A 59 -9.53 -16.90 -3.25
N SER A 60 -8.42 -16.65 -3.93
CA SER A 60 -8.28 -16.90 -5.38
C SER A 60 -7.38 -18.09 -5.70
N PHE A 61 -6.42 -18.39 -4.83
CA PHE A 61 -5.39 -19.40 -5.09
C PHE A 61 -5.21 -20.36 -3.92
N PHE A 62 -4.77 -21.57 -4.21
CA PHE A 62 -4.37 -22.57 -3.22
C PHE A 62 -2.89 -22.39 -2.85
N LEU A 63 -2.61 -21.34 -2.08
CA LEU A 63 -1.27 -20.99 -1.62
C LEU A 63 -1.13 -21.23 -0.13
N SER A 64 0.09 -21.53 0.34
CA SER A 64 0.39 -21.57 1.76
C SER A 64 0.26 -20.18 2.38
N PHE A 65 0.01 -20.11 3.69
CA PHE A 65 -0.07 -18.84 4.40
C PHE A 65 1.18 -17.98 4.20
N THR A 66 2.38 -18.57 4.29
CA THR A 66 3.66 -17.90 4.05
C THR A 66 3.72 -17.29 2.64
N ALA A 67 3.28 -18.04 1.62
CA ALA A 67 3.27 -17.53 0.25
C ALA A 67 2.28 -16.38 0.08
N ILE A 68 1.10 -16.45 0.70
CA ILE A 68 0.10 -15.37 0.66
C ILE A 68 0.67 -14.09 1.28
N ILE A 69 1.25 -14.18 2.48
CA ILE A 69 1.86 -13.03 3.17
C ILE A 69 3.04 -12.46 2.38
N PHE A 70 3.90 -13.33 1.85
CA PHE A 70 5.02 -12.91 1.02
C PHE A 70 4.55 -12.13 -0.21
N TRP A 71 3.65 -12.71 -1.01
CA TRP A 71 3.19 -12.08 -2.25
C TRP A 71 2.36 -10.82 -2.02
N SER A 72 1.52 -10.77 -0.98
CA SER A 72 0.79 -9.53 -0.65
C SER A 72 1.75 -8.42 -0.23
N SER A 73 2.77 -8.73 0.56
CA SER A 73 3.73 -7.72 1.04
C SER A 73 4.66 -7.26 -0.07
N PHE A 74 5.15 -8.21 -0.88
CA PHE A 74 6.05 -7.94 -1.99
C PHE A 74 5.38 -7.06 -3.06
N LEU A 75 4.15 -7.36 -3.45
CA LEU A 75 3.44 -6.54 -4.44
C LEU A 75 3.06 -5.16 -3.90
N SER A 76 2.68 -5.04 -2.62
CA SER A 76 2.47 -3.72 -2.01
C SER A 76 3.75 -2.90 -1.99
N LEU A 77 4.89 -3.50 -1.65
CA LEU A 77 6.18 -2.80 -1.62
C LEU A 77 6.64 -2.41 -3.03
N LEU A 78 6.45 -3.28 -4.01
CA LEU A 78 6.74 -2.97 -5.41
C LEU A 78 5.87 -1.81 -5.91
N TYR A 79 4.60 -1.77 -5.49
CA TYR A 79 3.69 -0.67 -5.78
C TYR A 79 4.17 0.65 -5.14
N ALA A 80 4.60 0.61 -3.87
CA ALA A 80 5.17 1.76 -3.16
C ALA A 80 6.38 2.35 -3.88
N VAL A 81 7.31 1.48 -4.28
CA VAL A 81 8.48 1.91 -5.06
C VAL A 81 8.06 2.50 -6.40
N SER A 82 7.06 1.93 -7.08
CA SER A 82 6.58 2.47 -8.35
C SER A 82 5.86 3.81 -8.21
N ASP A 83 5.14 4.01 -7.10
CA ASP A 83 4.44 5.26 -6.80
C ASP A 83 5.44 6.38 -6.50
N GLU A 84 6.47 6.10 -5.70
CA GLU A 84 7.54 7.05 -5.42
C GLU A 84 8.33 7.43 -6.69
N PHE A 85 8.58 6.43 -7.54
CA PHE A 85 9.18 6.66 -8.84
C PHE A 85 8.28 7.52 -9.72
N HIS A 86 6.96 7.29 -9.75
CA HIS A 86 6.00 8.15 -10.46
C HIS A 86 6.04 9.59 -9.93
N GLN A 87 6.04 9.77 -8.60
CA GLN A 87 6.09 11.10 -7.98
C GLN A 87 7.34 11.89 -8.35
N SER A 88 8.47 11.22 -8.63
CA SER A 88 9.70 11.89 -9.10
C SER A 88 9.54 12.61 -10.45
N PHE A 89 8.50 12.30 -11.23
CA PHE A 89 8.17 12.98 -12.49
C PHE A 89 7.15 14.12 -12.31
N ILE A 90 6.59 14.31 -11.11
CA ILE A 90 5.56 15.32 -10.85
C ILE A 90 6.24 16.65 -10.49
N PRO A 91 5.95 17.75 -11.20
CA PRO A 91 6.51 19.06 -10.87
C PRO A 91 6.17 19.50 -9.44
N ASN A 92 7.16 19.99 -8.71
CA ASN A 92 7.05 20.43 -7.30
C ASN A 92 6.72 19.31 -6.30
N ARG A 93 7.06 18.06 -6.65
CA ARG A 93 7.11 16.89 -5.76
C ARG A 93 8.53 16.33 -5.85
N ASP A 94 9.26 16.36 -4.75
CA ASP A 94 10.51 15.62 -4.66
C ASP A 94 10.18 14.21 -4.19
N GLY A 95 10.41 13.23 -5.06
CA GLY A 95 10.30 11.84 -4.67
C GLY A 95 11.26 11.56 -3.49
N ASN A 96 10.72 11.11 -2.37
CA ASN A 96 11.41 10.86 -1.13
C ASN A 96 11.43 9.36 -0.83
N PHE A 97 12.62 8.75 -0.91
CA PHE A 97 12.82 7.35 -0.50
C PHE A 97 12.35 7.06 0.95
N GLY A 98 12.28 8.10 1.80
CA GLY A 98 11.70 8.01 3.13
C GLY A 98 10.23 7.59 3.13
N ASP A 99 9.45 7.95 2.11
CA ASP A 99 8.02 7.64 2.06
C ASP A 99 7.78 6.15 1.75
N VAL A 100 8.64 5.51 0.93
CA VAL A 100 8.64 4.04 0.76
C VAL A 100 8.87 3.30 2.09
N LEU A 101 9.71 3.85 2.97
CA LEU A 101 9.93 3.28 4.32
C LEU A 101 8.69 3.44 5.20
N ILE A 102 7.96 4.55 5.06
CA ILE A 102 6.70 4.80 5.76
C ILE A 102 5.62 3.84 5.24
N ASP A 103 5.52 3.63 3.92
CA ASP A 103 4.62 2.66 3.30
C ASP A 103 4.87 1.24 3.83
N ALA A 104 6.15 0.87 3.97
CA ALA A 104 6.55 -0.42 4.51
C ALA A 104 6.04 -0.64 5.95
N ILE A 105 5.85 0.41 6.76
CA ILE A 105 5.23 0.28 8.09
C ILE A 105 3.79 -0.21 7.95
N GLY A 106 3.00 0.35 7.03
CA GLY A 106 1.64 -0.08 6.74
C GLY A 106 1.58 -1.56 6.32
N ILE A 107 2.50 -1.98 5.46
CA ILE A 107 2.64 -3.38 5.03
C ILE A 107 2.96 -4.29 6.23
N LEU A 108 3.95 -3.93 7.03
CA LEU A 108 4.40 -4.71 8.19
C LEU A 108 3.34 -4.86 9.27
N LEU A 109 2.46 -3.86 9.45
CA LEU A 109 1.33 -3.95 10.37
C LEU A 109 0.37 -5.09 9.98
N VAL A 110 0.11 -5.28 8.68
CA VAL A 110 -0.70 -6.41 8.20
C VAL A 110 0.00 -7.74 8.52
N VAL A 111 1.30 -7.84 8.19
CA VAL A 111 2.10 -9.04 8.48
C VAL A 111 2.03 -9.38 9.97
N PHE A 112 2.26 -8.41 10.85
CA PHE A 112 2.22 -8.59 12.29
C PHE A 112 0.84 -9.08 12.79
N ILE A 113 -0.25 -8.47 12.31
CA ILE A 113 -1.61 -8.87 12.68
C ILE A 113 -1.87 -10.33 12.33
N TYR A 114 -1.53 -10.77 11.11
CA TYR A 114 -1.82 -12.12 10.65
C TYR A 114 -0.88 -13.18 11.25
N LEU A 115 0.38 -12.84 11.51
CA LEU A 115 1.29 -13.72 12.25
C LEU A 115 0.80 -13.95 13.68
N LYS A 116 0.31 -12.89 14.37
CA LYS A 116 -0.20 -12.99 15.74
C LYS A 116 -1.52 -13.74 15.83
N LYS A 117 -2.38 -13.63 14.81
CA LYS A 117 -3.71 -14.27 14.80
C LYS A 117 -3.66 -15.80 14.72
N GLY A 118 -2.47 -16.40 14.66
CA GLY A 118 -2.32 -17.85 14.75
C GLY A 118 -2.71 -18.56 13.46
N GLU A 119 -2.78 -17.85 12.33
CA GLU A 119 -2.75 -18.47 11.00
C GLU A 119 -1.33 -18.94 10.70
N ARG A 120 -0.76 -19.71 11.63
CA ARG A 120 0.52 -20.39 11.45
C ARG A 120 0.33 -21.37 10.28
N PRO A 121 1.35 -21.55 9.42
CA PRO A 121 1.31 -22.52 8.34
C PRO A 121 0.92 -23.92 8.84
#